data_AF-A0A6B0SHF8-F1
#
_entry.id   AF-A0A6B0SHF8-F1
#
_cell.length_a   1.000
_cell.length_b   1.000
_cell.length_c   1.000
_cell.angle_alpha   90.00
_cell.angle_beta   90.00
_cell.angle_gamma   90.00
#
_symmetry.space_group_name_H-M   'P 1'
#
loop_
_entity.id
_entity.type
_entity.pdbx_description
1 polymer ?
#
loop_
_entity_poly.entity_id
_entity_poly.type
_entity_poly.pdbx_seq_one_letter_code
_entity_poly.pdbx_strand_id
1 'polypeptide(L)'
;MGQEAIRRRERLYVDGEWVAGPDTFPVTDLADGGTFAEVAAADEPHAERALAAAAAAKPALRETTIPQRCEWLQAIADGLRDRKAELAEVIVREAGKPISSARGEVESAAERFERAIEEARHLKGEYREGTTSGHEGWEAIVKPEPVGAVLCITPYNYPLATTALQVAPALAAGNAVVLKPASKTPVSGAILSEIVADVPMPDGAFNFVPGRASEIGDALAGDDRVNAIAMTGSSGAGKHVAHESGMVNLHMELGGNAPAVVFEDADLEQAAAAAAKGSLKYAGQRCSAISRVLAHESVHDDLVERIDARFDDWVLGDLFDDDTDLGPLVSAEQADWVEELVDDAVERGARVVRGGDRYEAADGVHVFEPTLLA
;
A
#
# COMPACT_ATOMS: atom_id res chain seq x y z
N MET A 1 -32.43 -11.44 6.71
CA MET A 1 -31.64 -10.46 5.96
C MET A 1 -31.95 -9.08 6.52
N GLY A 2 -31.32 -8.72 7.64
CA GLY A 2 -31.31 -7.33 8.08
C GLY A 2 -30.36 -6.57 7.15
N GLN A 3 -30.74 -5.38 6.69
CA GLN A 3 -29.78 -4.46 6.09
C GLN A 3 -28.75 -4.14 7.18
N GLU A 4 -27.53 -4.67 7.05
CA GLU A 4 -26.43 -4.23 7.91
C GLU A 4 -26.18 -2.75 7.65
N ALA A 5 -26.12 -1.97 8.74
CA ALA A 5 -25.98 -0.54 8.67
C ALA A 5 -24.58 -0.19 8.18
N ILE A 6 -24.49 0.58 7.08
CA ILE A 6 -23.26 1.20 6.60
C ILE A 6 -22.56 1.89 7.78
N ARG A 7 -21.33 1.49 8.09
CA ARG A 7 -20.61 2.02 9.26
C ARG A 7 -19.94 3.36 8.97
N ARG A 8 -19.54 3.60 7.72
CA ARG A 8 -18.81 4.81 7.32
C ARG A 8 -19.25 5.36 5.97
N ARG A 9 -19.16 6.69 5.84
CA ARG A 9 -19.36 7.43 4.60
C ARG A 9 -18.21 8.40 4.39
N GLU A 10 -17.36 8.09 3.42
CA GLU A 10 -16.15 8.86 3.16
C GLU A 10 -16.33 9.84 2.00
N ARG A 11 -15.73 11.02 2.14
CA ARG A 11 -15.76 12.10 1.16
C ARG A 11 -14.39 12.26 0.49
N LEU A 12 -14.37 12.98 -0.62
CA LEU A 12 -13.12 13.44 -1.23
C LEU A 12 -12.56 14.59 -0.39
N TYR A 13 -11.24 14.76 -0.38
CA TYR A 13 -10.61 15.94 0.19
C TYR A 13 -9.79 16.64 -0.90
N VAL A 14 -10.22 17.82 -1.33
CA VAL A 14 -9.61 18.52 -2.46
C VAL A 14 -9.51 20.00 -2.14
N ASP A 15 -8.31 20.56 -2.26
CA ASP A 15 -8.06 21.99 -2.09
C ASP A 15 -8.53 22.53 -0.72
N GLY A 16 -8.20 21.80 0.36
CA GLY A 16 -8.59 22.20 1.73
C GLY A 16 -10.06 21.91 2.10
N GLU A 17 -10.85 21.36 1.18
CA GLU A 17 -12.28 21.15 1.39
C GLU A 17 -12.70 19.68 1.27
N TRP A 18 -13.69 19.30 2.07
CA TRP A 18 -14.38 18.02 1.93
C TRP A 18 -15.49 18.11 0.87
N VAL A 19 -15.36 17.33 -0.20
CA VAL A 19 -16.23 17.38 -1.38
C VAL A 19 -17.00 16.07 -1.55
N ALA A 20 -18.26 16.15 -1.96
CA ALA A 20 -19.03 14.98 -2.35
C ALA A 20 -18.70 14.58 -3.80
N GLY A 21 -18.65 13.28 -4.09
CA GLY A 21 -18.57 12.78 -5.47
C GLY A 21 -19.94 12.75 -6.15
N PRO A 22 -20.00 12.61 -7.49
CA PRO A 22 -21.26 12.36 -8.22
C PRO A 22 -21.94 11.06 -7.80
N ASP A 23 -21.16 10.07 -7.35
CA ASP A 23 -21.59 8.74 -6.94
C ASP A 23 -20.71 8.23 -5.78
N THR A 24 -21.08 7.07 -5.24
CA THR A 24 -20.30 6.32 -4.25
C THR A 24 -20.03 4.90 -4.72
N PHE A 25 -18.97 4.28 -4.21
CA PHE A 25 -18.74 2.84 -4.35
C PHE A 25 -18.67 2.17 -2.97
N PRO A 26 -19.16 0.91 -2.85
CA PRO A 26 -19.10 0.17 -1.59
C PRO A 26 -17.71 -0.41 -1.34
N VAL A 27 -17.36 -0.52 -0.06
CA VAL A 27 -16.21 -1.29 0.43
C VAL A 27 -16.76 -2.50 1.19
N THR A 28 -16.32 -3.69 0.81
CA THR A 28 -16.74 -4.94 1.46
C THR A 28 -16.19 -5.01 2.89
N ASP A 29 -17.00 -5.53 3.82
CA ASP A 29 -16.51 -5.91 5.15
C ASP A 29 -15.92 -7.32 5.09
N LEU A 30 -14.59 -7.43 5.17
CA LEU A 30 -13.87 -8.71 5.14
C LEU A 30 -13.88 -9.45 6.48
N ALA A 31 -14.45 -8.88 7.54
CA ALA A 31 -14.65 -9.57 8.81
C ALA A 31 -16.06 -10.18 8.90
N ASP A 32 -17.09 -9.37 8.66
CA ASP A 32 -18.49 -9.77 8.86
C ASP A 32 -19.24 -10.10 7.55
N GLY A 33 -18.69 -9.71 6.40
CA GLY A 33 -19.36 -9.76 5.10
C GLY A 33 -20.23 -8.53 4.80
N GLY A 34 -20.73 -8.44 3.57
CA GLY A 34 -21.55 -7.30 3.14
C GLY A 34 -20.76 -5.99 3.00
N THR A 35 -21.40 -4.85 3.28
CA THR A 35 -20.81 -3.52 3.03
C THR A 35 -20.38 -2.83 4.32
N PHE A 36 -19.07 -2.57 4.44
CA PHE A 36 -18.47 -1.83 5.56
C PHE A 36 -18.65 -0.31 5.42
N ALA A 37 -18.39 0.24 4.22
CA ALA A 37 -18.37 1.67 3.98
C ALA A 37 -18.88 2.04 2.58
N GLU A 38 -19.40 3.27 2.43
CA GLU A 38 -19.62 3.90 1.12
C GLU A 38 -18.64 5.06 0.95
N VAL A 39 -17.91 5.08 -0.17
CA VAL A 39 -16.86 6.07 -0.41
C VAL A 39 -17.21 6.85 -1.66
N ALA A 40 -17.14 8.19 -1.59
CA ALA A 40 -17.32 9.05 -2.74
C ALA A 40 -16.37 8.65 -3.87
N ALA A 41 -16.89 8.52 -5.09
CA ALA A 41 -16.10 8.27 -6.29
C ALA A 41 -15.73 9.61 -6.92
N ALA A 42 -14.45 9.95 -6.98
CA ALA A 42 -13.96 11.05 -7.80
C ALA A 42 -14.16 10.72 -9.29
N ASP A 43 -14.62 11.72 -10.04
CA ASP A 43 -14.70 11.72 -11.49
C ASP A 43 -13.62 12.65 -12.09
N GLU A 44 -13.62 12.81 -13.40
CA GLU A 44 -12.66 13.65 -14.11
C GLU A 44 -12.65 15.13 -13.63
N PRO A 45 -13.79 15.82 -13.41
CA PRO A 45 -13.82 17.13 -12.76
C PRO A 45 -13.13 17.19 -11.39
N HIS A 46 -13.31 16.18 -10.55
CA HIS A 46 -12.63 16.11 -9.25
C HIS A 46 -11.12 15.89 -9.40
N ALA A 47 -10.70 15.03 -10.34
CA ALA A 47 -9.30 14.83 -10.67
C ALA A 47 -8.63 16.12 -11.16
N GLU A 48 -9.28 16.83 -12.09
CA GLU A 48 -8.85 18.14 -12.59
C GLU A 48 -8.69 19.16 -11.45
N ARG A 49 -9.68 19.25 -10.56
CA ARG A 49 -9.62 20.16 -9.40
C ARG A 49 -8.44 19.83 -8.49
N ALA A 50 -8.19 18.54 -8.20
CA ALA A 50 -7.06 18.12 -7.37
C ALA A 50 -5.71 18.42 -8.03
N LEU A 51 -5.58 18.19 -9.33
CA LEU A 51 -4.38 18.51 -10.11
C LEU A 51 -4.12 20.04 -10.14
N ALA A 52 -5.17 20.83 -10.34
CA ALA A 52 -5.09 22.29 -10.31
C ALA A 52 -4.68 22.81 -8.93
N ALA A 53 -5.26 22.29 -7.85
CA ALA A 53 -4.93 22.64 -6.47
C ALA A 53 -3.48 22.28 -6.13
N ALA A 54 -3.06 21.05 -6.45
CA ALA A 54 -1.68 20.61 -6.26
C ALA A 54 -0.67 21.47 -7.05
N ALA A 55 -1.02 21.92 -8.26
CA ALA A 55 -0.20 22.84 -9.04
C ALA A 55 -0.13 24.24 -8.42
N ALA A 56 -1.25 24.77 -7.93
CA ALA A 56 -1.33 26.08 -7.28
C ALA A 56 -0.58 26.14 -5.94
N ALA A 57 -0.51 25.02 -5.21
CA ALA A 57 0.17 24.92 -3.92
C ALA A 57 1.71 24.94 -4.02
N LYS A 58 2.28 24.60 -5.19
CA LYS A 58 3.75 24.43 -5.39
C LYS A 58 4.58 25.63 -4.89
N PRO A 59 4.26 26.90 -5.22
CA PRO A 59 5.06 28.04 -4.76
C PRO A 59 5.06 28.15 -3.23
N ALA A 60 3.90 28.02 -2.59
CA ALA A 60 3.78 28.10 -1.14
C ALA A 60 4.56 26.97 -0.45
N LEU A 61 4.46 25.75 -0.99
CA LEU A 61 5.18 24.58 -0.46
C LEU A 61 6.70 24.70 -0.62
N ARG A 62 7.19 25.27 -1.71
CA ARG A 62 8.63 25.53 -1.92
C ARG A 62 9.21 26.49 -0.86
N GLU A 63 8.42 27.45 -0.41
CA GLU A 63 8.83 28.41 0.62
C GLU A 63 8.75 27.85 2.05
N THR A 64 8.19 26.65 2.24
CA THR A 64 8.15 26.01 3.56
C THR A 64 9.56 25.66 4.03
N THR A 65 9.81 25.85 5.31
CA THR A 65 11.08 25.50 5.93
C THR A 65 11.07 24.03 6.35
N ILE A 66 12.26 23.42 6.47
CA ILE A 66 12.40 22.05 6.99
C ILE A 66 11.71 21.89 8.37
N PRO A 67 11.91 22.80 9.35
CA PRO A 67 11.20 22.71 10.63
C PRO A 67 9.67 22.67 10.51
N GLN A 68 9.06 23.51 9.68
CA GLN A 68 7.59 23.50 9.47
C GLN A 68 7.13 22.14 8.91
N ARG A 69 7.84 21.61 7.91
CA ARG A 69 7.52 20.29 7.35
C ARG A 69 7.68 19.18 8.40
N CYS A 70 8.72 19.25 9.22
CA CYS A 70 8.90 18.29 10.31
C CYS A 70 7.78 18.35 11.35
N GLU A 71 7.31 19.54 11.71
CA GLU A 71 6.18 19.73 12.65
C GLU A 71 4.89 19.12 12.08
N TRP A 72 4.63 19.31 10.78
CA TRP A 72 3.49 18.70 10.10
C TRP A 72 3.55 17.17 10.13
N LEU A 73 4.69 16.58 9.75
CA LEU A 73 4.85 15.12 9.75
C LEU A 73 4.74 14.53 11.16
N GLN A 74 5.25 15.23 12.18
CA GLN A 74 5.12 14.79 13.57
C GLN A 74 3.65 14.77 13.99
N ALA A 75 2.90 15.84 13.69
CA ALA A 75 1.48 15.90 13.99
C ALA A 75 0.69 14.77 13.30
N ILE A 76 1.06 14.39 12.07
CA ILE A 76 0.45 13.25 11.37
C ILE A 76 0.78 11.93 12.07
N ALA A 77 2.06 11.72 12.44
CA ALA A 77 2.48 10.52 13.14
C ALA A 77 1.74 10.36 14.48
N ASP A 78 1.60 11.45 15.23
CA ASP A 78 0.88 11.49 16.50
C ASP A 78 -0.62 11.21 16.27
N GLY A 79 -1.25 11.85 15.28
CA GLY A 79 -2.65 11.62 14.92
C GLY A 79 -2.96 10.18 14.51
N LEU A 80 -2.03 9.51 13.81
CA LEU A 80 -2.15 8.09 13.49
C LEU A 80 -2.15 7.21 14.75
N ARG A 81 -1.30 7.54 15.73
CA ARG A 81 -1.25 6.81 17.01
C ARG A 81 -2.46 7.08 17.89
N ASP A 82 -2.93 8.32 17.92
CA ASP A 82 -4.13 8.71 18.66
C ASP A 82 -5.38 7.98 18.14
N ARG A 83 -5.44 7.72 16.83
CA ARG A 83 -6.53 6.97 16.18
C ARG A 83 -6.20 5.50 15.93
N LYS A 84 -5.21 4.94 16.63
CA LYS A 84 -4.71 3.58 16.37
C LYS A 84 -5.77 2.49 16.48
N ALA A 85 -6.65 2.57 17.47
CA ALA A 85 -7.71 1.58 17.64
C ALA A 85 -8.71 1.61 16.48
N GLU A 86 -9.11 2.80 16.04
CA GLU A 86 -10.03 3.00 14.92
C GLU A 86 -9.40 2.53 13.59
N LEU A 87 -8.16 2.94 13.32
CA LEU A 87 -7.42 2.54 12.13
C LEU A 87 -7.20 1.03 12.07
N ALA A 88 -6.89 0.39 13.21
CA ALA A 88 -6.73 -1.05 13.26
C ALA A 88 -8.04 -1.78 12.93
N GLU A 89 -9.18 -1.35 13.49
CA GLU A 89 -10.50 -1.90 13.13
C GLU A 89 -10.80 -1.72 11.64
N VAL A 90 -10.55 -0.53 11.10
CA VAL A 90 -10.78 -0.22 9.69
C VAL A 90 -9.94 -1.13 8.78
N ILE A 91 -8.65 -1.30 9.08
CA ILE A 91 -7.75 -2.16 8.32
C ILE A 91 -8.19 -3.63 8.38
N VAL A 92 -8.67 -4.11 9.54
CA VAL A 92 -9.24 -5.46 9.66
C VAL A 92 -10.40 -5.62 8.68
N ARG A 93 -11.35 -4.67 8.70
CA ARG A 93 -12.59 -4.75 7.92
C ARG A 93 -12.37 -4.55 6.43
N GLU A 94 -11.58 -3.56 6.02
CA GLU A 94 -11.41 -3.28 4.58
C GLU A 94 -10.38 -4.20 3.92
N ALA A 95 -9.36 -4.65 4.66
CA ALA A 95 -8.23 -5.41 4.10
C ALA A 95 -8.15 -6.86 4.57
N GLY A 96 -9.00 -7.31 5.51
CA GLY A 96 -9.03 -8.71 5.94
C GLY A 96 -7.80 -9.13 6.75
N LYS A 97 -7.11 -8.18 7.40
CA LYS A 97 -5.94 -8.47 8.24
C LYS A 97 -6.38 -8.93 9.62
N PRO A 98 -5.70 -9.89 10.24
CA PRO A 98 -5.84 -10.10 11.68
C PRO A 98 -5.48 -8.83 12.47
N ILE A 99 -6.17 -8.59 13.59
CA ILE A 99 -6.07 -7.35 14.37
C ILE A 99 -4.65 -7.08 14.86
N SER A 100 -3.89 -8.12 15.20
CA SER A 100 -2.49 -8.02 15.61
C SER A 100 -1.63 -7.40 14.49
N SER A 101 -1.83 -7.84 13.25
CA SER A 101 -1.17 -7.31 12.06
C SER A 101 -1.66 -5.89 11.71
N ALA A 102 -2.95 -5.61 11.86
CA ALA A 102 -3.52 -4.29 11.61
C ALA A 102 -2.94 -3.24 12.58
N ARG A 103 -2.86 -3.54 13.88
CA ARG A 103 -2.21 -2.68 14.88
C ARG A 103 -0.74 -2.39 14.55
N GLY A 104 -0.02 -3.40 14.06
CA GLY A 104 1.35 -3.26 13.59
C GLY A 104 1.48 -2.39 12.34
N GLU A 105 0.51 -2.45 11.44
CA GLU A 105 0.48 -1.59 10.25
C GLU A 105 0.33 -0.11 10.61
N VAL A 106 -0.55 0.22 11.56
CA VAL A 106 -0.71 1.61 12.04
C VAL A 106 0.59 2.16 12.59
N GLU A 107 1.27 1.39 13.43
CA GLU A 107 2.57 1.80 13.98
C GLU A 107 3.59 2.02 12.85
N SER A 108 3.65 1.07 11.92
CA SER A 108 4.56 1.15 10.78
C SER A 108 4.27 2.36 9.88
N ALA A 109 3.01 2.82 9.80
CA ALA A 109 2.66 4.05 9.11
C ALA A 109 3.18 5.29 9.85
N ALA A 110 2.98 5.38 11.17
CA ALA A 110 3.49 6.47 11.99
C ALA A 110 5.03 6.56 11.93
N GLU A 111 5.72 5.43 12.05
CA GLU A 111 7.18 5.34 11.93
C GLU A 111 7.71 5.86 10.57
N ARG A 112 6.95 5.70 9.48
CA ARG A 112 7.34 6.23 8.16
C ARG A 112 7.32 7.76 8.12
N PHE A 113 6.35 8.40 8.78
CA PHE A 113 6.34 9.84 8.94
C PHE A 113 7.52 10.33 9.77
N GLU A 114 7.84 9.64 10.88
CA GLU A 114 9.00 9.94 11.71
C GLU A 114 10.32 9.74 10.95
N ARG A 115 10.42 8.68 10.16
CA ARG A 115 11.59 8.45 9.31
C ARG A 115 11.75 9.56 8.27
N ALA A 116 10.66 10.01 7.66
CA ALA A 116 10.70 11.11 6.71
C ALA A 116 11.14 12.44 7.37
N ILE A 117 10.85 12.65 8.66
CA ILE A 117 11.39 13.78 9.44
C ILE A 117 12.92 13.68 9.52
N GLU A 118 13.45 12.50 9.87
CA GLU A 118 14.89 12.27 9.92
C GLU A 118 15.52 12.57 8.56
N GLU A 119 14.95 12.05 7.48
CA GLU A 119 15.45 12.23 6.12
C GLU A 119 15.40 13.69 5.68
N ALA A 120 14.32 14.42 5.97
CA ALA A 120 14.21 15.85 5.69
C ALA A 120 15.28 16.68 6.41
N ARG A 121 15.62 16.34 7.66
CA ARG A 121 16.69 17.02 8.41
C ARG A 121 18.08 16.72 7.86
N HIS A 122 18.24 15.62 7.13
CA HIS A 122 19.49 15.22 6.48
C HIS A 122 19.56 15.61 5.01
N LEU A 123 18.55 16.30 4.47
CA LEU A 123 18.52 16.78 3.10
C LEU A 123 19.59 17.88 2.92
N LYS A 124 20.74 17.49 2.35
CA LYS A 124 21.92 18.37 2.18
C LYS A 124 22.20 18.58 0.70
N GLY A 125 22.54 19.82 0.36
CA GLY A 125 23.14 20.16 -0.92
C GLY A 125 24.62 19.84 -0.97
N GLU A 126 25.25 20.19 -2.09
CA GLU A 126 26.67 19.98 -2.32
C GLU A 126 27.33 21.28 -2.75
N TYR A 127 28.60 21.46 -2.36
CA TYR A 127 29.49 22.45 -2.94
C TYR A 127 30.55 21.70 -3.74
N ARG A 128 30.76 22.09 -5.00
CA ARG A 128 31.67 21.42 -5.93
C ARG A 128 32.54 22.45 -6.64
N GLU A 129 33.78 22.06 -6.92
CA GLU A 129 34.72 22.87 -7.70
C GLU A 129 34.90 22.26 -9.10
N GLY A 130 35.22 23.10 -10.08
CA GLY A 130 35.49 22.65 -11.45
C GLY A 130 36.75 21.77 -11.51
N THR A 131 36.60 20.54 -12.00
CA THR A 131 37.68 19.53 -12.06
C THR A 131 38.11 19.18 -13.48
N THR A 132 37.60 19.87 -14.50
CA THR A 132 37.94 19.62 -15.91
C THR A 132 38.63 20.84 -16.51
N SER A 133 39.51 20.60 -17.49
CA SER A 133 40.25 21.68 -18.15
C SER A 133 39.32 22.72 -18.77
N GLY A 134 39.55 23.99 -18.46
CA GLY A 134 38.69 25.12 -18.83
C GLY A 134 37.65 25.53 -17.78
N HIS A 135 37.52 24.77 -16.69
CA HIS A 135 36.63 25.09 -15.56
C HIS A 135 37.41 25.33 -14.26
N GLU A 136 38.73 25.54 -14.34
CA GLU A 136 39.54 25.91 -13.18
C GLU A 136 38.98 27.20 -12.54
N GLY A 137 38.69 27.14 -11.23
CA GLY A 137 38.12 28.26 -10.47
C GLY A 137 36.60 28.41 -10.55
N TRP A 138 35.89 27.48 -11.21
CA TRP A 138 34.42 27.43 -11.12
C TRP A 138 33.98 26.84 -9.78
N GLU A 139 32.93 27.42 -9.21
CA GLU A 139 32.27 26.95 -8.00
C GLU A 139 30.81 26.63 -8.34
N ALA A 140 30.30 25.49 -7.86
CA ALA A 140 28.93 25.05 -8.07
C ALA A 140 28.27 24.72 -6.73
N ILE A 141 27.04 25.19 -6.56
CA ILE A 141 26.18 24.85 -5.42
C ILE A 141 25.01 24.02 -5.95
N VAL A 142 24.89 22.79 -5.47
CA VAL A 142 23.78 21.89 -5.76
C VAL A 142 22.82 21.95 -4.58
N LYS A 143 21.54 22.18 -4.85
CA LYS A 143 20.48 22.18 -3.83
C LYS A 143 19.38 21.19 -4.22
N PRO A 144 18.94 20.32 -3.30
CA PRO A 144 17.73 19.55 -3.49
C PRO A 144 16.52 20.48 -3.39
N GLU A 145 15.62 20.40 -4.36
CA GLU A 145 14.35 21.15 -4.41
C GLU A 145 13.18 20.17 -4.60
N PRO A 146 11.96 20.52 -4.15
CA PRO A 146 10.79 19.69 -4.40
C PRO A 146 10.55 19.52 -5.90
N VAL A 147 10.24 18.29 -6.32
CA VAL A 147 9.91 17.98 -7.72
C VAL A 147 8.63 18.67 -8.18
N GLY A 148 7.69 18.93 -7.26
CA GLY A 148 6.46 19.67 -7.52
C GLY A 148 5.23 18.93 -7.00
N ALA A 149 4.43 18.36 -7.90
CA ALA A 149 3.26 17.55 -7.53
C ALA A 149 3.59 16.06 -7.68
N VAL A 150 3.24 15.27 -6.67
CA VAL A 150 3.44 13.83 -6.63
C VAL A 150 2.08 13.14 -6.63
N LEU A 151 1.85 12.29 -7.63
CA LEU A 151 0.71 11.39 -7.65
C LEU A 151 1.08 10.11 -6.88
N CYS A 152 0.38 9.84 -5.80
CA CYS A 152 0.53 8.64 -4.98
C CYS A 152 -0.59 7.64 -5.32
N ILE A 153 -0.23 6.52 -5.95
CA ILE A 153 -1.15 5.42 -6.28
C ILE A 153 -0.83 4.25 -5.36
N THR A 154 -1.75 3.90 -4.47
CA THR A 154 -1.48 2.96 -3.37
C THR A 154 -2.28 1.66 -3.50
N PRO A 155 -1.73 0.51 -3.06
CA PRO A 155 -2.31 -0.81 -3.27
C PRO A 155 -3.30 -1.14 -2.16
N TYR A 156 -4.03 -2.26 -2.33
CA TYR A 156 -4.99 -2.71 -1.34
C TYR A 156 -4.38 -3.37 -0.10
N ASN A 157 -3.18 -3.94 -0.25
CA ASN A 157 -2.68 -4.96 0.68
C ASN A 157 -2.04 -4.39 1.94
N TYR A 158 -1.55 -3.15 1.93
CA TYR A 158 -1.09 -2.41 3.11
C TYR A 158 -1.61 -0.98 2.97
N PRO A 159 -2.93 -0.78 3.12
CA PRO A 159 -3.61 0.42 2.66
C PRO A 159 -3.15 1.67 3.40
N LEU A 160 -2.67 1.54 4.64
CA LEU A 160 -2.16 2.67 5.41
C LEU A 160 -0.62 2.76 5.33
N ALA A 161 0.08 1.65 5.55
CA ALA A 161 1.55 1.68 5.61
C ALA A 161 2.20 1.99 4.26
N THR A 162 1.68 1.44 3.16
CA THR A 162 2.20 1.77 1.81
C THR A 162 1.78 3.17 1.38
N THR A 163 0.61 3.64 1.81
CA THR A 163 0.22 5.04 1.62
C THR A 163 1.20 5.99 2.32
N ALA A 164 1.50 5.74 3.59
CA ALA A 164 2.50 6.51 4.33
C ALA A 164 3.89 6.45 3.67
N LEU A 165 4.27 5.30 3.06
CA LEU A 165 5.56 5.13 2.38
C LEU A 165 5.74 6.11 1.21
N GLN A 166 4.64 6.52 0.57
CA GLN A 166 4.67 7.46 -0.54
C GLN A 166 4.41 8.90 -0.07
N VAL A 167 3.40 9.10 0.77
CA VAL A 167 2.95 10.43 1.22
C VAL A 167 3.97 11.11 2.13
N ALA A 168 4.55 10.38 3.10
CA ALA A 168 5.47 10.96 4.06
C ALA A 168 6.72 11.59 3.40
N PRO A 169 7.49 10.90 2.54
CA PRO A 169 8.64 11.51 1.89
C PRO A 169 8.24 12.62 0.89
N ALA A 170 7.08 12.52 0.24
CA ALA A 170 6.59 13.56 -0.65
C ALA A 170 6.37 14.89 0.10
N LEU A 171 5.62 14.84 1.22
CA LEU A 171 5.39 16.00 2.08
C LEU A 171 6.69 16.49 2.73
N ALA A 172 7.55 15.59 3.19
CA ALA A 172 8.84 15.92 3.81
C ALA A 172 9.77 16.72 2.88
N ALA A 173 9.76 16.38 1.59
CA ALA A 173 10.51 17.08 0.56
C ALA A 173 9.81 18.35 0.04
N GLY A 174 8.62 18.71 0.55
CA GLY A 174 7.90 19.93 0.19
C GLY A 174 7.11 19.83 -1.11
N ASN A 175 6.63 18.63 -1.47
CA ASN A 175 5.79 18.43 -2.64
C ASN A 175 4.30 18.49 -2.29
N ALA A 176 3.48 18.85 -3.26
CA ALA A 176 2.05 18.61 -3.19
C ALA A 176 1.75 17.14 -3.46
N VAL A 177 0.73 16.58 -2.82
CA VAL A 177 0.33 15.18 -2.94
C VAL A 177 -1.08 15.09 -3.53
N VAL A 178 -1.24 14.22 -4.52
CA VAL A 178 -2.54 13.73 -4.98
C VAL A 178 -2.58 12.23 -4.70
N LEU A 179 -3.37 11.82 -3.70
CA LEU A 179 -3.51 10.44 -3.26
C LEU A 179 -4.72 9.79 -3.94
N LYS A 180 -4.47 8.75 -4.72
CA LYS A 180 -5.48 7.85 -5.28
C LYS A 180 -5.30 6.45 -4.70
N PRO A 181 -6.05 6.08 -3.64
CA PRO A 181 -5.96 4.74 -3.06
C PRO A 181 -6.62 3.68 -3.96
N ALA A 182 -6.32 2.41 -3.68
CA ALA A 182 -7.09 1.30 -4.22
C ALA A 182 -8.57 1.40 -3.77
N SER A 183 -9.51 1.21 -4.69
CA SER A 183 -10.94 1.25 -4.39
C SER A 183 -11.40 0.14 -3.44
N LYS A 184 -10.60 -0.91 -3.23
CA LYS A 184 -10.90 -1.99 -2.28
C LYS A 184 -10.69 -1.59 -0.82
N THR A 185 -9.75 -0.68 -0.54
CA THR A 185 -9.32 -0.32 0.82
C THR A 185 -9.03 1.18 0.98
N PRO A 186 -9.97 2.07 0.63
CA PRO A 186 -9.72 3.51 0.66
C PRO A 186 -9.92 4.15 2.05
N VAL A 187 -10.52 3.44 3.02
CA VAL A 187 -11.06 4.03 4.26
C VAL A 187 -9.94 4.41 5.21
N SER A 188 -8.89 3.59 5.36
CA SER A 188 -7.70 4.02 6.12
C SER A 188 -7.01 5.24 5.50
N GLY A 189 -7.02 5.35 4.16
CA GLY A 189 -6.58 6.55 3.45
C GLY A 189 -7.45 7.78 3.72
N ALA A 190 -8.77 7.60 3.88
CA ALA A 190 -9.69 8.68 4.26
C ALA A 190 -9.39 9.18 5.68
N ILE A 191 -9.15 8.28 6.64
CA ILE A 191 -8.77 8.64 8.01
C ILE A 191 -7.43 9.38 8.05
N LEU A 192 -6.44 8.92 7.28
CA LEU A 192 -5.18 9.67 7.11
C LEU A 192 -5.46 11.08 6.55
N SER A 193 -6.39 11.22 5.61
CA SER A 193 -6.77 12.50 5.03
C SER A 193 -7.42 13.43 6.07
N GLU A 194 -8.24 12.89 6.98
CA GLU A 194 -8.77 13.63 8.13
C GLU A 194 -7.65 14.14 9.05
N ILE A 195 -6.68 13.28 9.37
CA ILE A 195 -5.52 13.68 10.18
C ILE A 195 -4.71 14.78 9.47
N VAL A 196 -4.47 14.65 8.16
CA VAL A 196 -3.73 15.65 7.38
C VAL A 196 -4.49 16.97 7.29
N ALA A 197 -5.83 16.94 7.21
CA ALA A 197 -6.67 18.14 7.15
C ALA A 197 -6.59 19.00 8.42
N ASP A 198 -6.30 18.40 9.58
CA ASP A 198 -6.10 19.12 10.84
C ASP A 198 -4.70 19.76 10.97
N VAL A 199 -3.80 19.48 10.01
CA VAL A 199 -2.45 20.04 9.98
C VAL A 199 -2.43 21.32 9.13
N PRO A 200 -1.82 22.43 9.59
CA PRO A 200 -1.85 23.72 8.91
C PRO A 200 -0.90 23.77 7.69
N MET A 201 -1.21 23.00 6.67
CA MET A 201 -0.56 23.03 5.36
C MET A 201 -1.27 24.02 4.43
N PRO A 202 -0.60 24.51 3.37
CA PRO A 202 -1.28 25.25 2.31
C PRO A 202 -2.40 24.41 1.67
N ASP A 203 -3.52 25.05 1.32
CA ASP A 203 -4.58 24.41 0.54
C ASP A 203 -4.00 23.82 -0.76
N GLY A 204 -4.48 22.64 -1.14
CA GLY A 204 -3.96 21.88 -2.27
C GLY A 204 -2.66 21.12 -2.03
N ALA A 205 -2.00 21.27 -0.85
CA ALA A 205 -0.81 20.51 -0.51
C ALA A 205 -1.06 18.99 -0.41
N PHE A 206 -2.26 18.60 -0.04
CA PHE A 206 -2.70 17.21 0.00
C PHE A 206 -4.12 17.11 -0.54
N ASN A 207 -4.34 16.17 -1.46
CA ASN A 207 -5.64 15.90 -2.06
C ASN A 207 -5.90 14.39 -2.04
N PHE A 208 -7.09 13.98 -1.61
CA PHE A 208 -7.56 12.61 -1.55
C PHE A 208 -8.67 12.41 -2.58
N VAL A 209 -8.38 11.60 -3.60
CA VAL A 209 -9.26 11.34 -4.75
C VAL A 209 -9.50 9.83 -4.93
N PRO A 210 -10.21 9.17 -4.01
CA PRO A 210 -10.66 7.79 -4.21
C PRO A 210 -11.59 7.72 -5.42
N GLY A 211 -11.48 6.67 -6.23
CA GLY A 211 -12.29 6.52 -7.43
C GLY A 211 -11.83 5.36 -8.30
N ARG A 212 -12.60 5.03 -9.33
CA ARG A 212 -12.30 3.90 -10.21
C ARG A 212 -11.08 4.21 -11.06
N ALA A 213 -10.16 3.25 -11.19
CA ALA A 213 -8.96 3.44 -12.02
C ALA A 213 -9.32 3.77 -13.49
N SER A 214 -10.37 3.16 -14.02
CA SER A 214 -10.88 3.40 -15.38
C SER A 214 -11.48 4.79 -15.61
N GLU A 215 -11.79 5.55 -14.56
CA GLU A 215 -12.44 6.85 -14.67
C GLU A 215 -11.46 8.01 -14.49
N ILE A 216 -10.54 7.89 -13.53
CA ILE A 216 -9.62 8.97 -13.17
C ILE A 216 -8.14 8.59 -13.28
N GLY A 217 -7.81 7.32 -13.51
CA GLY A 217 -6.42 6.84 -13.50
C GLY A 217 -5.56 7.50 -14.57
N ASP A 218 -6.02 7.45 -15.82
CA ASP A 218 -5.29 7.99 -16.98
C ASP A 218 -5.26 9.52 -16.92
N ALA A 219 -6.37 10.15 -16.54
CA ALA A 219 -6.45 11.60 -16.35
C ALA A 219 -5.44 12.10 -15.29
N LEU A 220 -5.25 11.35 -14.20
CA LEU A 220 -4.25 11.69 -13.19
C LEU A 220 -2.81 11.40 -13.65
N ALA A 221 -2.57 10.21 -14.23
CA ALA A 221 -1.23 9.76 -14.59
C ALA A 221 -0.64 10.52 -15.78
N GLY A 222 -1.47 10.91 -16.75
CA GLY A 222 -1.07 11.58 -17.98
C GLY A 222 -1.00 13.10 -17.91
N ASP A 223 -1.29 13.72 -16.76
CA ASP A 223 -1.33 15.17 -16.65
C ASP A 223 0.06 15.80 -16.46
N ASP A 224 0.37 16.81 -17.29
CA ASP A 224 1.67 17.52 -17.28
C ASP A 224 1.96 18.31 -15.99
N ARG A 225 0.96 18.52 -15.12
CA ARG A 225 1.17 19.15 -13.81
C ARG A 225 1.74 18.18 -12.79
N VAL A 226 1.68 16.86 -13.02
CA VAL A 226 2.33 15.85 -12.19
C VAL A 226 3.82 15.82 -12.53
N ASN A 227 4.67 15.81 -11.50
CA ASN A 227 6.14 15.82 -11.67
C ASN A 227 6.80 14.51 -11.24
N ALA A 228 6.13 13.75 -10.39
CA ALA A 228 6.51 12.38 -10.06
C ALA A 228 5.26 11.52 -9.80
N ILE A 229 5.38 10.23 -10.09
CA ILE A 229 4.36 9.24 -9.75
C ILE A 229 5.05 8.22 -8.84
N ALA A 230 4.55 8.10 -7.61
CA ALA A 230 4.88 7.03 -6.69
C ALA A 230 3.74 6.02 -6.74
N MET A 231 4.01 4.82 -7.24
CA MET A 231 3.00 3.79 -7.39
C MET A 231 3.48 2.50 -6.74
N THR A 232 2.54 1.85 -6.05
CA THR A 232 2.68 0.46 -5.65
C THR A 232 1.45 -0.31 -6.13
N GLY A 233 1.66 -1.41 -6.85
CA GLY A 233 0.56 -2.13 -7.48
C GLY A 233 1.01 -3.31 -8.35
N SER A 234 0.14 -3.76 -9.26
CA SER A 234 0.49 -4.86 -10.17
C SER A 234 1.45 -4.39 -11.26
N SER A 235 2.27 -5.31 -11.79
CA SER A 235 3.17 -5.01 -12.91
C SER A 235 2.42 -4.60 -14.18
N GLY A 236 1.19 -5.10 -14.37
CA GLY A 236 0.33 -4.67 -15.47
C GLY A 236 -0.11 -3.22 -15.33
N ALA A 237 -0.61 -2.84 -14.15
CA ALA A 237 -1.02 -1.47 -13.88
C ALA A 237 0.17 -0.50 -13.90
N GLY A 238 1.34 -0.90 -13.38
CA GLY A 238 2.56 -0.09 -13.44
C GLY A 238 3.04 0.19 -14.87
N LYS A 239 2.96 -0.81 -15.76
CA LYS A 239 3.26 -0.62 -17.19
C LYS A 239 2.26 0.32 -17.85
N HIS A 240 0.99 0.22 -17.51
CA HIS A 240 -0.06 1.11 -18.00
C HIS A 240 0.20 2.56 -17.57
N VAL A 241 0.42 2.79 -16.27
CA VAL A 241 0.74 4.12 -15.73
C VAL A 241 2.01 4.70 -16.37
N ALA A 242 3.06 3.89 -16.56
CA ALA A 242 4.28 4.34 -17.24
C ALA A 242 4.06 4.68 -18.72
N HIS A 243 3.06 4.07 -19.37
CA HIS A 243 2.69 4.37 -20.76
C HIS A 243 1.92 5.68 -20.85
N GLU A 244 0.96 5.89 -19.94
CA GLU A 244 0.14 7.11 -19.89
C GLU A 244 0.96 8.32 -19.39
N SER A 245 1.96 8.09 -18.54
CA SER A 245 2.73 9.18 -17.93
C SER A 245 3.55 9.97 -18.94
N GLY A 246 3.58 11.29 -18.75
CA GLY A 246 4.52 12.19 -19.44
C GLY A 246 5.97 12.04 -18.97
N MET A 247 6.80 13.06 -19.19
CA MET A 247 8.20 13.07 -18.75
C MET A 247 8.30 13.38 -17.24
N VAL A 248 7.99 12.38 -16.42
CA VAL A 248 7.94 12.48 -14.96
C VAL A 248 8.89 11.47 -14.29
N ASN A 249 9.22 11.69 -13.02
CA ASN A 249 9.93 10.67 -12.24
C ASN A 249 8.96 9.55 -11.84
N LEU A 250 9.26 8.31 -12.24
CA LEU A 250 8.47 7.14 -11.89
C LEU A 250 9.16 6.34 -10.78
N HIS A 251 8.49 6.20 -9.65
CA HIS A 251 8.87 5.29 -8.56
C HIS A 251 7.85 4.16 -8.51
N MET A 252 8.26 2.96 -8.91
CA MET A 252 7.37 1.83 -9.16
C MET A 252 7.73 0.62 -8.29
N GLU A 253 6.90 0.33 -7.29
CA GLU A 253 6.97 -0.89 -6.48
C GLU A 253 5.91 -1.89 -6.97
N LEU A 254 6.33 -2.88 -7.76
CA LEU A 254 5.40 -3.72 -8.52
C LEU A 254 5.34 -5.17 -7.98
N GLY A 255 4.77 -6.09 -8.78
CA GLY A 255 4.64 -7.49 -8.39
C GLY A 255 5.98 -8.20 -8.22
N GLY A 256 6.01 -9.18 -7.31
CA GLY A 256 7.17 -10.04 -7.05
C GLY A 256 6.85 -11.53 -7.24
N ASN A 257 7.90 -12.33 -7.34
CA ASN A 257 7.83 -13.80 -7.35
C ASN A 257 9.06 -14.35 -6.58
N ALA A 258 9.07 -14.09 -5.27
CA ALA A 258 10.25 -14.24 -4.43
C ALA A 258 10.59 -15.72 -4.19
N PRO A 259 11.80 -16.17 -4.56
CA PRO A 259 12.27 -17.51 -4.25
C PRO A 259 12.90 -17.58 -2.86
N ALA A 260 12.60 -18.63 -2.10
CA ALA A 260 13.43 -19.10 -1.00
C ALA A 260 14.32 -20.22 -1.52
N VAL A 261 15.65 -20.06 -1.43
CA VAL A 261 16.62 -21.07 -1.93
C VAL A 261 17.26 -21.77 -0.74
N VAL A 262 17.09 -23.10 -0.66
CA VAL A 262 17.53 -23.93 0.47
C VAL A 262 18.58 -24.93 -0.01
N PHE A 263 19.82 -24.75 0.48
CA PHE A 263 20.96 -25.62 0.16
C PHE A 263 21.00 -26.85 1.07
N GLU A 264 21.82 -27.84 0.71
CA GLU A 264 21.95 -29.12 1.43
C GLU A 264 22.45 -28.99 2.89
N ASP A 265 23.16 -27.90 3.20
CA ASP A 265 23.73 -27.60 4.51
C ASP A 265 22.86 -26.64 5.34
N ALA A 266 21.67 -26.29 4.84
CA ALA A 266 20.76 -25.39 5.52
C ALA A 266 20.18 -26.03 6.79
N ASP A 267 19.91 -25.19 7.79
CA ASP A 267 19.06 -25.56 8.91
C ASP A 267 17.61 -25.67 8.41
N LEU A 268 17.15 -26.91 8.19
CA LEU A 268 15.83 -27.17 7.62
C LEU A 268 14.67 -26.75 8.52
N GLU A 269 14.89 -26.69 9.84
CA GLU A 269 13.84 -26.27 10.76
C GLU A 269 13.61 -24.76 10.66
N GLN A 270 14.71 -24.00 10.64
CA GLN A 270 14.65 -22.55 10.41
C GLN A 270 14.14 -22.24 9.00
N ALA A 271 14.59 -22.97 7.99
CA ALA A 271 14.16 -22.79 6.61
C ALA A 271 12.66 -23.06 6.45
N ALA A 272 12.14 -24.15 7.03
CA ALA A 272 10.71 -24.48 6.98
C ALA A 272 9.86 -23.41 7.68
N ALA A 273 10.26 -22.97 8.87
CA ALA A 273 9.54 -21.92 9.61
C ALA A 273 9.54 -20.59 8.84
N ALA A 274 10.66 -20.21 8.23
CA ALA A 274 10.76 -19.01 7.42
C ALA A 274 9.94 -19.11 6.13
N ALA A 275 9.94 -20.27 5.47
CA ALA A 275 9.16 -20.53 4.27
C ALA A 275 7.66 -20.43 4.56
N ALA A 276 7.15 -21.16 5.55
CA ALA A 276 5.75 -21.10 5.95
C ALA A 276 5.32 -19.67 6.31
N LYS A 277 6.10 -18.96 7.13
CA LYS A 277 5.81 -17.57 7.49
C LYS A 277 5.90 -16.59 6.34
N GLY A 278 6.88 -16.75 5.46
CA GLY A 278 7.04 -15.88 4.30
C GLY A 278 5.95 -16.09 3.25
N SER A 279 5.40 -17.30 3.15
CA SER A 279 4.30 -17.63 2.24
C SER A 279 2.93 -17.29 2.80
N LEU A 280 2.65 -17.60 4.07
CA LEU A 280 1.30 -17.53 4.63
C LEU A 280 0.96 -16.18 5.27
N LYS A 281 1.93 -15.41 5.77
CA LYS A 281 1.62 -14.15 6.47
C LYS A 281 0.74 -13.23 5.61
N TYR A 282 -0.41 -12.86 6.15
CA TYR A 282 -1.46 -12.10 5.47
C TYR A 282 -1.97 -12.80 4.19
N ALA A 283 -2.26 -14.10 4.30
CA ALA A 283 -2.71 -14.96 3.21
C ALA A 283 -1.85 -14.88 1.94
N GLY A 284 -0.54 -14.62 2.11
CA GLY A 284 0.40 -14.44 1.00
C GLY A 284 0.18 -13.16 0.15
N GLN A 285 -0.72 -12.25 0.54
CA GLN A 285 -1.06 -11.02 -0.20
C GLN A 285 0.02 -9.93 -0.04
N ARG A 286 1.27 -10.29 -0.32
CA ARG A 286 2.47 -9.45 -0.16
C ARG A 286 3.33 -9.56 -1.41
N CYS A 287 3.82 -8.44 -1.94
CA CYS A 287 4.75 -8.45 -3.07
C CYS A 287 6.05 -9.23 -2.79
N SER A 288 6.43 -9.29 -1.52
CA SER A 288 7.59 -10.04 -1.03
C SER A 288 7.24 -11.42 -0.47
N ALA A 289 6.01 -11.93 -0.69
CA ALA A 289 5.64 -13.27 -0.23
C ALA A 289 6.54 -14.31 -0.90
N ILE A 290 6.93 -15.34 -0.16
CA ILE A 290 7.65 -16.47 -0.72
C ILE A 290 6.64 -17.25 -1.57
N SER A 291 6.79 -17.16 -2.89
CA SER A 291 5.91 -17.81 -3.86
C SER A 291 6.52 -19.10 -4.41
N ARG A 292 7.83 -19.31 -4.21
CA ARG A 292 8.54 -20.53 -4.63
C ARG A 292 9.59 -20.90 -3.59
N VAL A 293 9.65 -22.17 -3.24
CA VAL A 293 10.73 -22.74 -2.43
C VAL A 293 11.54 -23.67 -3.32
N LEU A 294 12.83 -23.37 -3.47
CA LEU A 294 13.77 -24.13 -4.29
C LEU A 294 14.75 -24.85 -3.35
N ALA A 295 14.58 -26.15 -3.20
CA ALA A 295 15.42 -26.96 -2.32
C ALA A 295 16.41 -27.81 -3.10
N HIS A 296 17.60 -28.03 -2.53
CA HIS A 296 18.52 -29.04 -3.04
C HIS A 296 17.88 -30.43 -2.94
N GLU A 297 18.12 -31.29 -3.92
CA GLU A 297 17.47 -32.61 -4.04
C GLU A 297 17.66 -33.49 -2.80
N SER A 298 18.79 -33.37 -2.11
CA SER A 298 19.10 -34.15 -0.90
C SER A 298 18.28 -33.78 0.33
N VAL A 299 17.61 -32.62 0.32
CA VAL A 299 16.82 -32.11 1.46
C VAL A 299 15.38 -31.78 1.08
N HIS A 300 14.97 -32.02 -0.16
CA HIS A 300 13.67 -31.64 -0.69
C HIS A 300 12.51 -32.23 0.12
N ASP A 301 12.42 -33.57 0.18
CA ASP A 301 11.28 -34.25 0.81
C ASP A 301 11.21 -33.93 2.31
N ASP A 302 12.38 -33.93 2.96
CA ASP A 302 12.59 -33.53 4.33
C ASP A 302 12.11 -32.09 4.63
N LEU A 303 12.34 -31.16 3.70
CA LEU A 303 11.89 -29.77 3.83
C LEU A 303 10.37 -29.68 3.61
N VAL A 304 9.81 -30.39 2.64
CA VAL A 304 8.36 -30.40 2.36
C VAL A 304 7.59 -30.88 3.59
N GLU A 305 8.01 -31.98 4.21
CA GLU A 305 7.38 -32.51 5.43
C GLU A 305 7.44 -31.50 6.59
N ARG A 306 8.56 -30.79 6.74
CA ARG A 306 8.71 -29.77 7.79
C ARG A 306 7.86 -28.53 7.52
N ILE A 307 7.77 -28.08 6.26
CA ILE A 307 6.90 -26.96 5.90
C ILE A 307 5.44 -27.32 6.16
N ASP A 308 5.00 -28.53 5.79
CA ASP A 308 3.64 -29.01 6.07
C ASP A 308 3.33 -28.98 7.57
N ALA A 309 4.24 -29.47 8.41
CA ALA A 309 4.08 -29.42 9.87
C ALA A 309 3.95 -27.98 10.40
N ARG A 310 4.61 -27.00 9.77
CA ARG A 310 4.49 -25.58 10.15
C ARG A 310 3.14 -24.96 9.82
N PHE A 311 2.31 -25.60 8.98
CA PHE A 311 0.98 -25.07 8.68
C PHE A 311 0.00 -25.29 9.84
N ASP A 312 0.27 -26.23 10.75
CA ASP A 312 -0.53 -26.43 11.96
C ASP A 312 -0.43 -25.24 12.94
N ASP A 313 0.62 -24.42 12.82
CA ASP A 313 0.83 -23.21 13.61
C ASP A 313 -0.02 -22.02 13.12
N TRP A 314 -0.78 -22.14 12.02
CA TRP A 314 -1.52 -21.02 11.41
C TRP A 314 -3.02 -21.11 11.65
N VAL A 315 -3.53 -20.26 12.54
CA VAL A 315 -4.93 -20.25 12.94
C VAL A 315 -5.77 -19.39 12.00
N LEU A 316 -6.81 -20.00 11.42
CA LEU A 316 -7.93 -19.32 10.76
C LEU A 316 -9.04 -19.06 11.79
N GLY A 317 -9.60 -17.86 11.82
CA GLY A 317 -10.60 -17.50 12.83
C GLY A 317 -11.17 -16.10 12.69
N ASP A 318 -11.76 -15.62 13.78
CA ASP A 318 -12.22 -14.23 13.89
C ASP A 318 -11.02 -13.29 13.77
N LEU A 319 -11.08 -12.33 12.84
CA LEU A 319 -9.99 -11.39 12.59
C LEU A 319 -9.74 -10.45 13.78
N PHE A 320 -10.70 -10.30 14.69
CA PHE A 320 -10.56 -9.52 15.92
C PHE A 320 -9.99 -10.32 17.10
N ASP A 321 -9.81 -11.64 16.94
CA ASP A 321 -9.05 -12.46 17.88
C ASP A 321 -7.54 -12.24 17.69
N ASP A 322 -6.82 -12.04 18.79
CA ASP A 322 -5.37 -11.81 18.78
C ASP A 322 -4.59 -13.10 18.42
N ASP A 323 -5.24 -14.27 18.56
CA ASP A 323 -4.68 -15.58 18.22
C ASP A 323 -4.89 -15.97 16.73
N THR A 324 -5.61 -15.18 15.93
CA THR A 324 -5.80 -15.45 14.49
C THR A 324 -4.58 -15.01 13.67
N ASP A 325 -4.06 -15.90 12.82
CA ASP A 325 -2.89 -15.65 11.97
C ASP A 325 -3.23 -15.34 10.52
N LEU A 326 -4.36 -15.89 10.04
CA LEU A 326 -4.78 -15.83 8.64
C LEU A 326 -6.16 -15.23 8.49
N GLY A 327 -6.28 -14.37 7.48
CA GLY A 327 -7.54 -13.79 7.06
C GLY A 327 -7.89 -14.16 5.61
N PRO A 328 -9.02 -13.63 5.11
CA PRO A 328 -9.48 -13.89 3.76
C PRO A 328 -8.62 -13.21 2.69
N LEU A 329 -8.84 -13.61 1.45
CA LEU A 329 -8.38 -12.87 0.28
C LEU A 329 -9.24 -11.62 0.06
N VAL A 330 -8.64 -10.56 -0.47
CA VAL A 330 -9.29 -9.24 -0.55
C VAL A 330 -10.56 -9.20 -1.41
N SER A 331 -10.73 -10.14 -2.34
CA SER A 331 -11.92 -10.20 -3.20
C SER A 331 -12.11 -11.57 -3.86
N ALA A 332 -13.32 -11.78 -4.40
CA ALA A 332 -13.67 -12.96 -5.19
C ALA A 332 -12.70 -13.17 -6.35
N GLU A 333 -12.35 -12.12 -7.10
CA GLU A 333 -11.47 -12.25 -8.26
C GLU A 333 -10.03 -12.61 -7.88
N GLN A 334 -9.58 -12.24 -6.67
CA GLN A 334 -8.28 -12.70 -6.17
C GLN A 334 -8.33 -14.16 -5.73
N ALA A 335 -9.45 -14.61 -5.16
CA ALA A 335 -9.65 -15.99 -4.81
C ALA A 335 -9.77 -16.89 -6.06
N ASP A 336 -10.49 -16.44 -7.11
CA ASP A 336 -10.54 -17.12 -8.42
C ASP A 336 -9.12 -17.27 -9.00
N TRP A 337 -8.31 -16.23 -8.93
CA TRP A 337 -6.93 -16.25 -9.43
C TRP A 337 -6.02 -17.22 -8.67
N VAL A 338 -6.15 -17.30 -7.35
CA VAL A 338 -5.37 -18.26 -6.53
C VAL A 338 -5.79 -19.69 -6.85
N GLU A 339 -7.09 -19.94 -6.95
CA GLU A 339 -7.65 -21.25 -7.33
C GLU A 339 -7.14 -21.69 -8.71
N GLU A 340 -7.17 -20.80 -9.72
CA GLU A 340 -6.64 -21.07 -11.06
C GLU A 340 -5.15 -21.47 -11.03
N LEU A 341 -4.33 -20.82 -10.19
CA LEU A 341 -2.91 -21.14 -10.07
C LEU A 341 -2.66 -22.51 -9.43
N VAL A 342 -3.47 -22.89 -8.46
CA VAL A 342 -3.40 -24.21 -7.81
C VAL A 342 -3.83 -25.29 -8.80
N ASP A 343 -4.95 -25.09 -9.49
CA ASP A 343 -5.48 -26.01 -10.49
C ASP A 343 -4.49 -26.22 -11.64
N ASP A 344 -3.94 -25.14 -12.23
CA ASP A 344 -2.93 -25.25 -13.31
C ASP A 344 -1.69 -26.03 -12.85
N ALA A 345 -1.23 -25.84 -11.61
CA ALA A 345 -0.09 -26.57 -11.08
C ALA A 345 -0.39 -28.08 -10.95
N VAL A 346 -1.57 -28.43 -10.43
CA VAL A 346 -2.02 -29.82 -10.27
C VAL A 346 -2.22 -30.49 -11.63
N GLU A 347 -2.85 -29.81 -12.59
CA GLU A 347 -3.01 -30.31 -13.97
C GLU A 347 -1.67 -30.58 -14.66
N ARG A 348 -0.62 -29.83 -14.30
CA ARG A 348 0.76 -30.03 -14.77
C ARG A 348 1.55 -31.06 -13.98
N GLY A 349 0.95 -31.68 -12.96
CA GLY A 349 1.52 -32.81 -12.23
C GLY A 349 2.11 -32.47 -10.86
N ALA A 350 1.88 -31.26 -10.32
CA ALA A 350 2.20 -30.98 -8.93
C ALA A 350 1.31 -31.81 -7.99
N ARG A 351 1.87 -32.27 -6.87
CA ARG A 351 1.13 -32.97 -5.82
C ARG A 351 0.64 -31.97 -4.79
N VAL A 352 -0.65 -32.01 -4.47
CA VAL A 352 -1.21 -31.32 -3.30
C VAL A 352 -0.75 -32.06 -2.04
N VAL A 353 0.08 -31.40 -1.22
CA VAL A 353 0.52 -31.91 0.08
C VAL A 353 -0.52 -31.58 1.16
N ARG A 354 -1.02 -30.34 1.13
CA ARG A 354 -2.04 -29.81 2.05
C ARG A 354 -2.84 -28.70 1.37
N GLY A 355 -4.10 -28.55 1.77
CA GLY A 355 -4.99 -27.47 1.35
C GLY A 355 -5.47 -27.63 -0.09
N GLY A 356 -5.63 -26.52 -0.78
CA GLY A 356 -6.07 -26.44 -2.17
C GLY A 356 -7.52 -26.04 -2.34
N ASP A 357 -8.30 -25.99 -1.26
CA ASP A 357 -9.72 -25.66 -1.32
C ASP A 357 -10.00 -24.20 -0.94
N ARG A 358 -11.04 -23.64 -1.58
CA ARG A 358 -11.61 -22.33 -1.29
C ARG A 358 -12.99 -22.50 -0.63
N TYR A 359 -13.31 -21.60 0.29
CA TYR A 359 -14.67 -21.44 0.80
C TYR A 359 -15.03 -19.97 1.09
N GLU A 360 -16.32 -19.72 1.25
CA GLU A 360 -16.85 -18.41 1.61
C GLU A 360 -17.27 -18.43 3.09
N ALA A 361 -16.62 -17.57 3.90
CA ALA A 361 -16.85 -17.51 5.35
C ALA A 361 -18.07 -16.65 5.71
N ALA A 362 -18.35 -15.63 4.90
CA ALA A 362 -19.49 -14.72 4.96
C ALA A 362 -19.69 -14.08 3.58
N ASP A 363 -20.77 -13.33 3.37
CA ASP A 363 -21.11 -12.70 2.07
C ASP A 363 -19.95 -11.84 1.54
N GLY A 364 -19.30 -12.30 0.47
CA GLY A 364 -18.15 -11.63 -0.15
C GLY A 364 -16.80 -11.83 0.56
N VAL A 365 -16.72 -12.72 1.54
CA VAL A 365 -15.51 -13.04 2.31
C VAL A 365 -14.97 -14.40 1.91
N HIS A 366 -13.93 -14.40 1.07
CA HIS A 366 -13.37 -15.62 0.51
C HIS A 366 -12.08 -16.03 1.22
N VAL A 367 -12.07 -17.24 1.77
CA VAL A 367 -10.89 -17.85 2.39
C VAL A 367 -10.37 -18.93 1.47
N PHE A 368 -9.04 -18.97 1.31
CA PHE A 368 -8.34 -20.04 0.63
C PHE A 368 -7.47 -20.76 1.67
N GLU A 369 -7.55 -22.09 1.72
CA GLU A 369 -6.80 -22.85 2.71
C GLU A 369 -5.28 -22.67 2.54
N PRO A 370 -4.49 -22.68 3.63
CA PRO A 370 -3.04 -22.78 3.55
C PRO A 370 -2.63 -23.96 2.67
N THR A 371 -2.05 -23.65 1.50
CA THR A 371 -1.82 -24.64 0.45
C THR A 371 -0.33 -24.87 0.23
N LEU A 372 0.06 -26.14 0.22
CA LEU A 372 1.42 -26.59 -0.08
C LEU A 372 1.37 -27.57 -1.26
N LEU A 373 2.10 -27.22 -2.33
CA LEU A 373 2.29 -28.04 -3.51
C LEU A 373 3.75 -28.50 -3.60
N ALA A 374 3.98 -29.74 -4.04
CA ALA A 374 5.32 -30.33 -4.21
C ALA A 374 5.44 -31.11 -5.52
#